data_AF-A0A7X2S1D2-F1
#
_entry.id   AF-A0A7X2S1D2-F1
#
_cell.length_a   1.000
_cell.length_b   1.000
_cell.length_c   1.000
_cell.angle_alpha   90.00
_cell.angle_beta   90.00
_cell.angle_gamma   90.00
#
_symmetry.space_group_name_H-M   'P 1'
#
loop_
_entity.id
_entity.type
_entity.pdbx_description
1 polymer ?
#
loop_
_entity_poly.entity_id
_entity_poly.type
_entity_poly.pdbx_seq_one_letter_code
_entity_poly.pdbx_strand_id
1 'polypeptide(L)'
;MIQAIIQSALEEKEAIRLLWKEELEKRSSHEFSAYLEHTEENEALFQMLFSYFTDFQPVHSDHLTGLLEQLLNNSWPAVYLNMTMQSFRNAAGRIVTRRMESGAEQVYPVLNEWLDAVVNLNTHLAGLKK
;
A
#
# COMPACT_ATOMS: atom_id res chain seq x y z
N MET A 1 2.87 -14.31 15.58
CA MET A 1 2.63 -12.85 15.66
C MET A 1 2.36 -12.27 14.27
N ILE A 2 3.32 -12.30 13.33
CA ILE A 2 3.10 -11.86 11.93
C ILE A 2 1.89 -12.58 11.28
N GLN A 3 1.75 -13.89 11.47
CA GLN A 3 0.58 -14.64 10.98
C GLN A 3 -0.76 -14.11 11.51
N ALA A 4 -0.83 -13.62 12.76
CA ALA A 4 -2.06 -13.06 13.33
C ALA A 4 -2.39 -11.68 12.73
N ILE A 5 -1.35 -10.87 12.46
CA ILE A 5 -1.48 -9.58 11.76
C ILE A 5 -2.02 -9.82 10.35
N ILE A 6 -1.44 -10.77 9.61
CA ILE A 6 -1.88 -11.15 8.26
C ILE A 6 -3.32 -11.67 8.31
N GLN A 7 -3.63 -12.58 9.23
CA GLN A 7 -4.97 -13.14 9.35
C GLN A 7 -6.01 -12.06 9.64
N SER A 8 -5.72 -11.14 10.56
CA SER A 8 -6.59 -9.99 10.83
C SER A 8 -6.76 -9.09 9.62
N ALA A 9 -5.69 -8.86 8.84
CA ALA A 9 -5.79 -8.07 7.62
C ALA A 9 -6.63 -8.75 6.53
N LEU A 10 -6.51 -10.07 6.37
CA LEU A 10 -7.32 -10.88 5.45
C LEU A 10 -8.82 -10.80 5.80
N GLU A 11 -9.16 -10.94 7.08
CA GLU A 11 -10.54 -10.85 7.57
C GLU A 11 -11.14 -9.45 7.38
N GLU A 12 -10.29 -8.41 7.41
CA GLU A 12 -10.70 -7.01 7.35
C GLU A 12 -10.32 -6.32 6.02
N LYS A 13 -10.06 -7.10 4.97
CA LYS A 13 -9.61 -6.58 3.66
C LYS A 13 -10.46 -5.41 3.18
N GLU A 14 -11.79 -5.56 3.26
CA GLU A 14 -12.73 -4.54 2.79
C GLU A 14 -12.71 -3.28 3.66
N ALA A 15 -12.60 -3.43 4.99
CA ALA A 15 -12.48 -2.29 5.89
C ALA A 15 -11.17 -1.52 5.66
N ILE A 16 -10.07 -2.24 5.42
CA ILE A 16 -8.78 -1.66 5.04
C ILE A 16 -8.90 -0.91 3.70
N ARG A 17 -9.56 -1.51 2.71
CA ARG A 17 -9.80 -0.92 1.39
C ARG A 17 -10.56 0.40 1.46
N LEU A 18 -11.65 0.43 2.22
CA LEU A 18 -12.46 1.63 2.40
C LEU A 18 -11.68 2.73 3.12
N LEU A 19 -11.03 2.40 4.23
CA LEU A 19 -10.23 3.37 4.98
C LEU A 19 -9.03 3.88 4.16
N TRP A 20 -8.45 3.04 3.31
CA TRP A 20 -7.38 3.43 2.40
C TRP A 20 -7.84 4.48 1.38
N LYS A 21 -9.02 4.29 0.77
CA LYS A 21 -9.63 5.28 -0.12
C LYS A 21 -9.87 6.61 0.59
N GLU A 22 -10.41 6.57 1.81
CA GLU A 22 -10.59 7.78 2.61
C GLU A 22 -9.26 8.48 2.95
N GLU A 23 -8.21 7.73 3.28
CA GLU A 23 -6.88 8.29 3.55
C GLU A 23 -6.27 8.92 2.29
N LEU A 24 -6.47 8.31 1.11
CA LEU A 24 -6.05 8.87 -0.17
C LEU A 24 -6.73 10.20 -0.47
N GLU A 25 -8.05 10.27 -0.34
CA GLU A 25 -8.85 11.48 -0.56
C GLU A 25 -8.45 12.61 0.40
N LYS A 26 -8.11 12.28 1.66
CA LYS A 26 -7.66 13.28 2.64
C LYS A 26 -6.27 13.83 2.35
N ARG A 27 -5.39 13.02 1.75
CA ARG A 27 -3.97 13.35 1.52
C ARG A 27 -3.70 13.90 0.13
N SER A 28 -4.59 13.66 -0.83
CA SER A 28 -4.48 14.24 -2.16
C SER A 28 -4.61 15.75 -2.08
N SER A 29 -3.54 16.46 -2.46
CA SER A 29 -3.63 17.88 -2.77
C SER A 29 -4.37 18.07 -4.10
N HIS A 30 -4.71 19.31 -4.45
CA HIS A 30 -5.22 19.64 -5.80
C HIS A 30 -4.30 19.16 -6.92
N GLU A 31 -3.00 18.98 -6.65
CA GLU A 31 -2.02 18.47 -7.61
C GLU A 31 -2.21 16.98 -7.94
N PHE A 32 -2.81 16.21 -7.03
CA PHE A 32 -3.01 14.77 -7.19
C PHE A 32 -4.47 14.35 -7.44
N SER A 33 -5.41 15.29 -7.53
CA SER A 33 -6.84 14.99 -7.73
C SER A 33 -7.10 14.18 -9.00
N ALA A 34 -6.40 14.49 -10.10
CA ALA A 34 -6.51 13.74 -11.35
C ALA A 34 -6.15 12.26 -11.19
N TYR A 35 -5.22 11.92 -10.28
CA TYR A 35 -4.84 10.53 -10.04
C TYR A 35 -5.83 9.76 -9.19
N LEU A 36 -6.65 10.46 -8.39
CA LEU A 36 -7.74 9.81 -7.65
C LEU A 36 -8.89 9.37 -8.57
N GLU A 37 -9.08 10.07 -9.69
CA GLU A 37 -10.12 9.75 -10.67
C GLU A 37 -9.83 8.43 -11.43
N HIS A 38 -8.56 7.99 -11.43
CA HIS A 38 -8.12 6.68 -11.94
C HIS A 38 -8.49 5.54 -10.99
N THR A 39 -9.79 5.30 -10.85
CA THR A 39 -10.34 4.36 -9.86
C THR A 39 -9.92 2.91 -10.11
N GLU A 40 -9.77 2.50 -11.36
CA GLU A 40 -9.33 1.14 -11.74
C GLU A 40 -7.86 0.90 -11.38
N GLU A 41 -6.98 1.84 -11.71
CA GLU A 41 -5.55 1.76 -11.39
C GLU A 41 -5.30 1.84 -9.89
N ASN A 42 -6.02 2.71 -9.18
CA ASN A 42 -5.95 2.76 -7.73
C ASN A 42 -6.45 1.44 -7.11
N GLU A 43 -7.56 0.87 -7.59
CA GLU A 43 -8.02 -0.43 -7.10
C GLU A 43 -7.00 -1.54 -7.39
N ALA A 44 -6.40 -1.58 -8.58
CA ALA A 44 -5.33 -2.52 -8.92
C ALA A 44 -4.11 -2.37 -7.99
N LEU A 45 -3.73 -1.13 -7.68
CA LEU A 45 -2.66 -0.82 -6.74
C LEU A 45 -2.99 -1.31 -5.34
N PHE A 46 -4.22 -1.09 -4.85
CA PHE A 46 -4.67 -1.65 -3.58
C PHE A 46 -4.55 -3.17 -3.54
N GLN A 47 -5.09 -3.86 -4.55
CA GLN A 47 -5.05 -5.31 -4.60
C GLN A 47 -3.60 -5.82 -4.56
N MET A 48 -2.69 -5.16 -5.29
CA MET A 48 -1.29 -5.56 -5.33
C MET A 48 -0.56 -5.30 -4.01
N LEU A 49 -0.75 -4.12 -3.41
CA LEU A 49 -0.18 -3.79 -2.08
C LEU A 49 -0.68 -4.76 -1.01
N PHE A 50 -1.98 -5.08 -1.05
CA PHE A 50 -2.60 -6.01 -0.13
C PHE A 50 -2.06 -7.43 -0.31
N SER A 51 -2.01 -7.93 -1.54
CA SER A 51 -1.42 -9.24 -1.85
C SER A 51 0.03 -9.33 -1.39
N TYR A 52 0.85 -8.33 -1.71
CA TYR A 52 2.26 -8.30 -1.29
C TYR A 52 2.42 -8.24 0.24
N PHE A 53 1.50 -7.59 0.94
CA PHE A 53 1.50 -7.56 2.41
C PHE A 53 1.08 -8.91 3.03
N THR A 54 0.05 -9.55 2.49
CA THR A 54 -0.53 -10.76 3.09
C THR A 54 0.11 -12.06 2.62
N ASP A 55 0.85 -12.04 1.51
CA ASP A 55 1.45 -13.22 0.91
C ASP A 55 2.90 -12.96 0.51
N PHE A 56 3.85 -13.47 1.31
CA PHE A 56 5.29 -13.32 1.12
C PHE A 56 5.85 -14.28 0.05
N GLN A 57 5.13 -14.45 -1.06
CA GLN A 57 5.66 -15.20 -2.21
C GLN A 57 6.45 -14.27 -3.14
N PRO A 58 7.61 -14.72 -3.66
CA PRO A 58 8.41 -13.93 -4.61
C PRO A 58 7.62 -13.42 -5.82
N VAL A 59 6.63 -14.18 -6.29
CA VAL A 59 5.81 -13.83 -7.46
C VAL A 59 5.04 -12.51 -7.28
N HIS A 60 4.64 -12.17 -6.05
CA HIS A 60 3.94 -10.91 -5.78
C HIS A 60 4.88 -9.70 -5.77
N SER A 61 6.18 -9.92 -5.51
CA SER A 61 7.20 -8.89 -5.64
C SER A 61 7.44 -8.52 -7.11
N ASP A 62 7.47 -9.52 -8.00
CA ASP A 62 7.60 -9.29 -9.45
C ASP A 62 6.37 -8.57 -10.02
N HIS A 63 5.16 -8.98 -9.60
CA HIS A 63 3.93 -8.32 -10.02
C HIS A 63 3.82 -6.87 -9.52
N LEU A 64 4.22 -6.61 -8.26
CA LEU A 64 4.27 -5.25 -7.72
C LEU A 64 5.28 -4.39 -8.49
N THR A 65 6.46 -4.94 -8.80
CA THR A 65 7.49 -4.27 -9.60
C THR A 65 6.93 -3.88 -10.96
N GLY A 66 6.34 -4.83 -11.70
CA GLY A 66 5.76 -4.57 -13.03
C GLY A 66 4.64 -3.54 -13.01
N LEU A 67 3.75 -3.57 -12.00
CA LEU A 67 2.70 -2.57 -11.86
C LEU A 67 3.27 -1.17 -11.59
N LEU A 68 4.23 -1.04 -10.68
CA LEU A 68 4.86 0.25 -10.38
C LEU A 68 5.62 0.80 -11.59
N GLU A 69 6.36 -0.05 -12.32
CA GLU A 69 7.02 0.34 -13.56
C GLU A 69 6.04 0.87 -14.59
N GLN A 70 4.90 0.19 -14.78
CA GLN A 70 3.84 0.59 -15.69
C GLN A 70 3.25 1.95 -15.28
N LEU A 71 2.88 2.13 -14.00
CA LEU A 71 2.32 3.39 -13.51
C LEU A 71 3.29 4.55 -13.71
N LEU A 72 4.56 4.35 -13.32
CA LEU A 72 5.62 5.34 -13.54
C LEU A 72 5.83 5.62 -15.05
N ASN A 73 5.65 4.64 -15.94
CA ASN A 73 5.78 4.81 -17.41
C ASN A 73 4.61 5.61 -17.97
N ASN A 74 3.45 5.50 -17.32
CA ASN A 74 2.24 6.26 -17.61
C ASN A 74 2.22 7.62 -16.89
N SER A 75 3.39 8.15 -16.53
CA SER A 75 3.57 9.46 -15.90
C SER A 75 2.95 9.61 -14.50
N TRP A 76 2.69 8.51 -13.78
CA TRP A 76 2.27 8.62 -12.38
C TRP A 76 3.45 9.11 -11.53
N PRO A 77 3.30 10.18 -10.72
CA PRO A 77 4.38 10.70 -9.92
C PRO A 77 4.81 9.69 -8.85
N ALA A 78 6.12 9.45 -8.72
CA ALA A 78 6.65 8.60 -7.65
C ALA A 78 6.23 9.07 -6.25
N VAL A 79 6.08 10.40 -6.07
CA VAL A 79 5.58 11.02 -4.83
C VAL A 79 4.14 10.60 -4.54
N TYR A 80 3.28 10.56 -5.56
CA TYR A 80 1.91 10.08 -5.42
C TYR A 80 1.88 8.60 -5.05
N LEU A 81 2.67 7.75 -5.73
CA LEU A 81 2.76 6.33 -5.41
C LEU A 81 3.24 6.08 -3.96
N ASN A 82 4.24 6.84 -3.50
CA ASN A 82 4.71 6.78 -2.12
C ASN A 82 3.62 7.22 -1.11
N MET A 83 2.88 8.29 -1.42
CA MET A 83 1.74 8.71 -0.61
C MET A 83 0.70 7.58 -0.51
N THR A 84 0.42 6.91 -1.62
CA THR A 84 -0.54 5.81 -1.70
C THR A 84 -0.13 4.60 -0.86
N MET A 85 1.16 4.25 -0.84
CA MET A 85 1.71 3.19 0.01
C MET A 85 1.62 3.56 1.50
N GLN A 86 1.90 4.82 1.84
CA GLN A 86 1.76 5.31 3.21
C GLN A 86 0.30 5.30 3.67
N SER A 87 -0.64 5.69 2.81
CA SER A 87 -2.08 5.59 3.08
C SER A 87 -2.47 4.15 3.37
N PHE A 88 -1.96 3.18 2.60
CA PHE A 88 -2.25 1.76 2.81
C PHE A 88 -1.74 1.31 4.18
N ARG A 89 -0.49 1.62 4.50
CA ARG A 89 0.12 1.30 5.81
C ARG A 89 -0.71 1.85 6.97
N ASN A 90 -1.22 3.07 6.86
CA ASN A 90 -2.03 3.67 7.92
C ASN A 90 -3.41 3.04 8.04
N ALA A 91 -4.05 2.71 6.91
CA ALA A 91 -5.33 2.04 6.90
C ALA A 91 -5.23 0.63 7.50
N ALA A 92 -4.27 -0.18 7.02
CA ALA A 92 -4.01 -1.52 7.54
C ALA A 92 -3.66 -1.48 9.04
N GLY A 93 -2.77 -0.56 9.44
CA GLY A 93 -2.37 -0.40 10.84
C GLY A 93 -3.54 -0.09 11.75
N ARG A 94 -4.40 0.88 11.40
CA ARG A 94 -5.57 1.24 12.22
C ARG A 94 -6.57 0.09 12.37
N ILE A 95 -6.87 -0.61 11.28
CA ILE A 95 -7.87 -1.68 11.29
C ILE A 95 -7.35 -2.90 12.05
N VAL A 96 -6.14 -3.36 11.76
CA VAL A 96 -5.56 -4.52 12.42
C VAL A 96 -5.33 -4.26 13.91
N THR A 97 -4.77 -3.10 14.27
CA THR A 97 -4.56 -2.71 15.69
C THR A 97 -5.89 -2.72 16.46
N ARG A 98 -6.99 -2.25 15.86
CA ARG A 98 -8.32 -2.24 16.51
C ARG A 98 -8.85 -3.63 16.82
N ARG A 99 -8.47 -4.64 16.04
CA ARG A 99 -8.87 -6.04 16.21
C ARG A 99 -7.99 -6.80 17.20
N MET A 100 -6.77 -6.34 17.44
CA MET A 100 -5.81 -7.04 18.30
C MET A 100 -6.01 -6.67 19.76
N GLU A 101 -6.47 -7.63 20.56
CA GLU A 101 -6.60 -7.47 22.02
C GLU A 101 -5.23 -7.39 22.73
N SER A 102 -4.19 -7.99 22.14
CA SER A 102 -2.79 -7.93 22.61
C SER A 102 -1.83 -7.89 21.43
N GLY A 103 -0.67 -7.24 21.59
CA GLY A 103 0.35 -7.13 20.54
C GLY A 103 0.06 -6.06 19.47
N ALA A 104 -0.85 -5.14 19.75
CA ALA A 104 -1.18 -3.98 18.91
C ALA A 104 0.06 -3.13 18.58
N GLU A 105 0.99 -3.01 19.53
CA GLU A 105 2.27 -2.32 19.37
C GLU A 105 3.20 -2.96 18.32
N GLN A 106 2.98 -4.24 18.00
CA GLN A 106 3.78 -5.01 17.03
C GLN A 106 3.27 -4.90 15.59
N VAL A 107 2.07 -4.34 15.39
CA VAL A 107 1.47 -4.13 14.06
C VAL A 107 2.29 -3.14 13.23
N TYR A 108 2.64 -2.01 13.84
CA TYR A 108 3.32 -0.92 13.13
C TYR A 108 4.77 -1.23 12.74
N PRO A 109 5.60 -1.91 13.57
CA PRO A 109 6.91 -2.40 13.13
C PRO A 109 6.83 -3.25 11.85
N VAL A 110 5.95 -4.25 11.80
CA VAL A 110 5.78 -5.12 10.62
C VAL A 110 5.36 -4.32 9.39
N LEU A 111 4.41 -3.40 9.56
CA LEU A 111 3.95 -2.55 8.46
C LEU A 111 5.00 -1.52 8.02
N ASN A 112 5.89 -1.08 8.91
CA ASN A 112 6.98 -0.18 8.56
C ASN A 112 8.04 -0.89 7.73
N GLU A 113 8.42 -2.11 8.12
CA GLU A 113 9.35 -2.93 7.33
C GLU A 113 8.79 -3.19 5.93
N TRP A 114 7.49 -3.52 5.84
CA TRP A 114 6.80 -3.64 4.56
C TRP A 114 6.82 -2.33 3.76
N LEU A 115 6.50 -1.19 4.40
CA LEU A 115 6.46 0.11 3.74
C LEU A 115 7.84 0.52 3.20
N ASP A 116 8.90 0.32 3.99
CA ASP A 116 10.27 0.62 3.60
C ASP A 116 10.67 -0.19 2.36
N ALA A 117 10.31 -1.49 2.31
CA ALA A 117 10.57 -2.32 1.14
C ALA A 117 9.88 -1.78 -0.13
N VAL A 118 8.60 -1.42 -0.04
CA VAL A 118 7.84 -0.95 -1.20
C VAL A 118 8.26 0.46 -1.64
N VAL A 119 8.54 1.36 -0.70
CA VAL A 119 9.01 2.73 -1.00
C VAL A 119 10.40 2.70 -1.61
N ASN A 120 11.30 1.85 -1.12
CA ASN A 120 12.64 1.66 -1.71
C ASN A 120 12.55 1.14 -3.14
N LEU A 121 11.68 0.15 -3.40
CA LEU A 121 11.40 -0.34 -4.74
C LEU A 121 10.92 0.79 -5.66
N ASN A 122 9.89 1.53 -5.26
CA ASN A 122 9.36 2.64 -6.07
C ASN A 122 10.42 3.72 -6.35
N THR A 123 11.25 4.03 -5.34
CA THR A 123 12.34 5.01 -5.47
C THR A 123 13.42 4.53 -6.43
N HIS A 124 13.80 3.25 -6.36
CA HIS A 124 14.73 2.64 -7.30
C HIS A 124 14.21 2.72 -8.74
N LEU A 125 12.97 2.28 -8.97
CA LEU A 125 12.33 2.30 -10.28
C LEU A 125 12.19 3.71 -10.86
N ALA A 126 11.84 4.69 -10.03
CA ALA A 126 11.77 6.09 -10.45
C ALA A 126 13.15 6.66 -10.80
N GLY A 127 14.20 6.21 -10.11
CA GLY A 127 15.59 6.61 -10.39
C GLY A 127 16.12 6.12 -11.74
N LEU A 128 15.65 4.97 -12.22
CA LEU A 128 16.03 4.41 -13.53
C LEU A 128 15.45 5.18 -14.73
N LYS A 129 14.50 6.10 -14.50
CA LYS A 129 13.80 6.86 -15.55
C LYS A 129 14.34 8.27 -15.77
N LYS A 130 15.38 8.66 -15.03
CA LYS A 130 16.10 9.93 -15.20
C LYS A 130 17.23 9.80 -16.19
#